data_AF-A0A841ILA1-F1
#
_entry.id   AF-A0A841ILA1-F1
#
_cell.length_a   1.000
_cell.length_b   1.000
_cell.length_c   1.000
_cell.angle_alpha   90.00
_cell.angle_beta   90.00
_cell.angle_gamma   90.00
#
_symmetry.space_group_name_H-M   'P 1'
#
loop_
_entity.id
_entity.type
_entity.pdbx_description
1 polymer ?
#
loop_
_entity_poly.entity_id
_entity_poly.type
_entity_poly.pdbx_seq_one_letter_code
_entity_poly.pdbx_strand_id
1 'polypeptide(L)'
;MNALAFPEAWQVVRIERHRRRHGIVKDSREVVLAVTDLDARQVSPAELTAHARKRWTVENHVHHVRDVAFKRTHAAPAPEPPRSCWGA
;
A
#
# COMPACT_ATOMS: atom_id res chain seq x y z
N MET A 1 -18.15 -20.90 -12.44
CA MET A 1 -17.22 -20.56 -11.33
C MET A 1 -16.40 -19.38 -11.80
N ASN A 2 -16.54 -18.20 -11.18
CA ASN A 2 -15.71 -17.05 -11.51
C ASN A 2 -14.29 -17.34 -11.02
N ALA A 3 -13.38 -17.59 -11.96
CA ALA A 3 -11.97 -17.61 -11.67
C ALA A 3 -11.57 -16.22 -11.16
N LEU A 4 -10.69 -16.18 -10.16
CA LEU A 4 -9.95 -14.96 -9.86
C LEU A 4 -9.26 -14.52 -11.15
N ALA A 5 -9.13 -13.22 -11.41
CA ALA A 5 -8.36 -12.69 -12.53
C ALA A 5 -6.83 -12.97 -12.40
N PHE A 6 -6.48 -13.91 -11.53
CA PHE A 6 -5.16 -14.38 -11.16
C PHE A 6 -5.17 -15.90 -11.37
N PRO A 7 -4.64 -16.41 -12.51
CA PRO A 7 -4.77 -17.80 -12.90
C PRO A 7 -4.25 -18.81 -11.87
N GLU A 8 -3.23 -18.42 -11.11
CA GLU A 8 -2.59 -19.25 -10.08
C GLU A 8 -3.08 -18.94 -8.65
N ALA A 9 -4.14 -18.16 -8.50
CA ALA A 9 -4.67 -17.85 -7.18
C ALA A 9 -5.61 -18.97 -6.70
N TRP A 10 -5.29 -19.51 -5.53
CA TRP A 10 -6.07 -20.58 -4.90
C TRP A 10 -7.09 -20.04 -3.90
N GLN A 11 -6.81 -18.90 -3.26
CA GLN A 11 -7.79 -18.24 -2.38
C GLN A 11 -7.59 -16.72 -2.26
N VAL A 12 -8.67 -16.05 -1.83
CA VAL A 12 -8.65 -14.66 -1.35
C VAL A 12 -8.79 -14.65 0.15
N VAL A 13 -7.89 -13.94 0.83
CA VAL A 13 -7.86 -13.80 2.28
C VAL A 13 -8.24 -12.38 2.65
N ARG A 14 -9.19 -12.22 3.55
CA ARG A 14 -9.53 -10.92 4.15
C ARG A 14 -8.72 -10.73 5.43
N ILE A 15 -7.85 -9.73 5.44
CA ILE A 15 -7.02 -9.38 6.59
C ILE A 15 -7.54 -8.07 7.17
N GLU A 16 -8.03 -8.11 8.40
CA GLU A 16 -8.39 -6.91 9.15
C GLU A 16 -7.19 -6.41 9.94
N ARG A 17 -6.81 -5.16 9.71
CA ARG A 17 -5.69 -4.51 10.38
C ARG A 17 -6.19 -3.40 11.27
N HIS A 18 -5.93 -3.53 12.58
CA HIS A 18 -6.14 -2.46 13.55
C HIS A 18 -4.80 -1.91 14.00
N ARG A 19 -4.60 -0.60 13.90
CA ARG A 19 -3.35 0.06 14.29
C ARG A 19 -3.62 1.15 15.31
N ARG A 20 -2.82 1.12 16.37
CA ARG A 20 -2.68 2.22 17.32
C ARG A 20 -1.26 2.77 17.22
N ARG A 21 -1.12 4.09 17.13
CA ARG A 21 0.19 4.77 17.18
C ARG A 21 0.29 5.51 18.51
N HIS A 22 1.46 5.44 19.14
CA HIS A 22 1.72 6.21 20.34
C HIS A 22 1.59 7.71 20.04
N GLY A 23 0.90 8.46 20.89
CA GLY A 23 0.64 9.89 20.71
C GLY A 23 -0.48 10.26 19.72
N ILE A 24 -1.14 9.29 19.07
CA ILE A 24 -2.32 9.55 18.22
C ILE A 24 -3.58 9.02 18.90
N VAL A 25 -4.59 9.89 19.05
CA VAL A 25 -5.86 9.57 19.71
C VAL A 25 -6.72 8.62 18.87
N LYS A 26 -6.70 8.79 17.54
CA LYS A 26 -7.51 8.02 16.60
C LYS A 26 -6.85 6.69 16.23
N ASP A 27 -7.60 5.59 16.36
CA ASP A 27 -7.22 4.28 15.81
C ASP A 27 -7.47 4.24 14.29
N SER A 28 -6.68 3.42 13.58
CA SER A 28 -6.95 3.13 12.18
C SER A 28 -7.36 1.67 12.00
N ARG A 29 -8.38 1.46 11.16
CA ARG A 29 -8.87 0.14 10.77
C ARG A 29 -8.86 0.04 9.25
N GLU A 30 -8.26 -1.01 8.74
CA GLU A 30 -8.12 -1.26 7.31
C GLU A 30 -8.52 -2.71 7.02
N VAL A 31 -9.28 -2.91 5.95
CA VAL A 31 -9.55 -4.25 5.40
C VAL A 31 -8.69 -4.42 4.17
N VAL A 32 -7.82 -5.42 4.18
CA VAL A 32 -6.95 -5.76 3.05
C VAL A 32 -7.42 -7.10 2.48
N LEU A 33 -7.64 -7.14 1.17
CA LEU A 33 -7.83 -8.39 0.44
C LEU A 33 -6.49 -8.84 -0.12
N ALA A 34 -6.02 -10.00 0.33
CA ALA A 34 -4.82 -10.65 -0.17
C ALA A 34 -5.20 -11.81 -1.08
N VAL A 35 -4.44 -12.02 -2.14
CA VAL A 35 -4.58 -13.15 -3.04
C VAL A 35 -3.36 -14.04 -2.87
N THR A 36 -3.56 -15.35 -2.79
CA THR A 36 -2.47 -16.32 -2.63
C THR A 36 -2.72 -17.59 -3.42
N ASP A 37 -1.63 -18.20 -3.88
CA ASP A 37 -1.49 -19.53 -4.45
C ASP A 37 -1.45 -20.65 -3.40
N LEU A 38 -1.35 -20.31 -2.11
CA LEU A 38 -1.42 -21.27 -1.01
C LEU A 38 -2.87 -21.68 -0.76
N ASP A 39 -3.11 -22.97 -0.55
CA ASP A 39 -4.41 -23.50 -0.14
C ASP A 39 -4.60 -23.45 1.40
N ALA A 40 -5.85 -23.48 1.88
CA ALA A 40 -6.18 -23.32 3.30
C ALA A 40 -5.65 -24.44 4.22
N ARG A 41 -5.21 -25.57 3.66
CA ARG A 41 -4.55 -26.69 4.35
C ARG A 41 -3.02 -26.52 4.37
N GLN A 42 -2.47 -25.72 3.45
CA GLN A 42 -1.03 -25.47 3.37
C GLN A 42 -0.57 -24.35 4.31
N VAL A 43 -1.47 -23.40 4.61
CA VAL A 43 -1.13 -22.24 5.45
C VAL A 43 -2.28 -21.87 6.37
N SER A 44 -1.95 -21.68 7.64
CA SER A 44 -2.91 -21.25 8.66
C SER A 44 -3.18 -19.73 8.57
N PRO A 45 -4.32 -19.25 9.09
CA PRO A 45 -4.58 -17.81 9.22
C PRO A 45 -3.52 -17.06 10.03
N ALA A 46 -2.92 -17.71 11.03
CA ALA A 46 -1.86 -17.13 11.85
C ALA A 46 -0.58 -16.90 11.03
N GLU A 47 -0.20 -17.86 10.19
CA GLU A 47 0.95 -17.73 9.29
C GLU A 47 0.71 -16.65 8.24
N LEU A 48 -0.46 -16.61 7.60
CA LEU A 48 -0.83 -15.54 6.67
C LEU A 48 -0.74 -14.15 7.33
N THR A 49 -1.20 -14.04 8.57
CA THR A 49 -1.08 -12.79 9.35
C THR A 49 0.38 -12.45 9.66
N ALA A 50 1.22 -13.44 9.94
CA ALA A 50 2.65 -13.24 10.16
C ALA A 50 3.36 -12.75 8.88
N HIS A 51 3.03 -13.32 7.72
CA HIS A 51 3.51 -12.85 6.41
C HIS A 51 3.07 -11.41 6.13
N ALA A 52 1.79 -11.09 6.36
CA ALA A 52 1.27 -9.73 6.20
C ALA A 52 1.99 -8.73 7.11
N ARG A 53 2.25 -9.09 8.37
CA ARG A 53 3.02 -8.26 9.32
C ARG A 53 4.44 -8.00 8.83
N LYS A 54 5.16 -9.02 8.36
CA LYS A 54 6.51 -8.85 7.80
C LYS A 54 6.51 -7.87 6.62
N ARG A 55 5.56 -8.04 5.68
CA ARG A 55 5.42 -7.15 4.52
C ARG A 55 5.11 -5.71 4.94
N TRP A 56 4.20 -5.53 5.88
CA TRP A 56 3.85 -4.21 6.42
C TRP A 56 5.00 -3.56 7.18
N THR A 57 5.86 -4.31 7.87
CA THR A 57 7.02 -3.71 8.55
C THR A 57 7.96 -3.07 7.53
N VAL A 58 8.21 -3.75 6.40
CA VAL A 58 9.03 -3.19 5.30
C VAL A 58 8.37 -1.93 4.75
N GLU A 59 7.08 -1.99 4.43
CA GLU A 59 6.33 -0.84 3.90
C GLU A 59 6.33 0.35 4.89
N ASN A 60 5.97 0.11 6.15
CA ASN A 60 5.82 1.18 7.13
C ASN A 60 7.15 1.78 7.61
N HIS A 61 8.26 1.03 7.56
CA HIS A 61 9.55 1.52 8.03
C HIS A 61 10.40 2.03 6.86
N VAL A 62 10.58 1.22 5.82
CA VAL A 62 11.48 1.55 4.71
C VAL A 62 10.85 2.59 3.79
N HIS A 63 9.58 2.45 3.42
CA HIS A 63 8.95 3.46 2.56
C HIS A 63 8.67 4.75 3.32
N HIS A 64 8.33 4.69 4.61
CA HIS A 64 8.21 5.92 5.39
C HIS A 64 9.51 6.73 5.43
N VAL A 65 10.65 6.07 5.69
CA VAL A 65 11.96 6.73 5.66
C VAL A 65 12.25 7.29 4.28
N ARG A 66 12.04 6.49 3.22
CA ARG A 66 12.26 6.95 1.84
C ARG A 66 11.37 8.15 1.49
N ASP A 67 10.08 8.10 1.79
CA ASP A 67 9.11 9.12 1.39
C ASP A 67 9.27 10.42 2.19
N VAL A 68 9.81 10.35 3.42
CA VAL A 68 10.12 11.53 4.25
C VAL A 68 11.50 12.10 3.94
N ALA A 69 12.52 11.26 3.78
CA ALA A 69 13.91 11.70 3.55
C ALA A 69 14.16 12.10 2.08
N PHE A 70 13.52 11.42 1.13
CA PHE A 70 13.63 11.66 -0.31
C PHE A 70 12.32 12.19 -0.90
N LYS A 71 11.60 13.02 -0.14
CA LYS A 71 10.37 13.65 -0.61
C LYS A 71 10.66 14.35 -1.93
N ARG A 72 10.24 13.75 -3.05
CA ARG A 72 10.43 14.31 -4.38
C ARG A 72 9.62 15.60 -4.39
N THR A 73 10.29 16.74 -4.38
CA THR A 73 9.67 18.00 -4.76
C THR A 73 9.19 17.78 -6.19
N HIS A 74 7.89 17.57 -6.38
CA HIS A 74 7.30 17.90 -7.66
C HIS A 74 7.59 19.39 -7.81
N ALA A 75 8.51 19.73 -8.72
CA ALA A 75 8.77 21.12 -9.02
C ALA A 75 7.42 21.80 -9.25
N ALA A 76 7.16 22.89 -8.53
CA ALA A 76 6.05 23.76 -8.88
C ALA A 76 6.18 24.05 -10.39
N PRO A 77 5.05 24.12 -11.14
CA PRO A 77 5.13 24.52 -12.53
C PRO A 77 5.96 25.81 -12.61
N ALA A 78 6.92 25.84 -13.54
CA ALA A 78 7.72 27.04 -13.77
C ALA A 78 6.77 28.23 -13.94
N PRO A 79 7.11 29.44 -13.43
CA PRO A 79 6.29 30.61 -13.68
C PRO A 79 6.07 30.73 -15.19
N GLU A 80 4.81 30.95 -15.61
CA GLU A 80 4.48 31.09 -17.02
C GLU A 80 5.43 32.12 -17.64
N PRO A 81 6.09 31.81 -18.77
CA PRO A 81 6.87 32.82 -19.48
C PRO A 81 5.94 33.98 -19.85
N PRO A 82 6.43 35.24 -19.82
CA PRO A 82 5.59 36.38 -20.18
C PRO A 82 5.00 36.14 -21.57
N ARG A 83 3.67 36.31 -21.68
CA ARG A 83 2.94 36.15 -22.94
C ARG A 83 3.60 37.02 -24.01
N SER A 84 4.32 36.38 -24.93
CA SER A 84 4.89 37.08 -26.08
C SER A 84 3.77 37.37 -27.07
N CYS A 85 3.71 38.63 -27.47
CA CYS A 85 2.83 39.17 -28.49
C CYS A 85 3.08 38.44 -29.83
N TRP A 86 2.18 37.53 -30.19
CA TRP A 86 2.01 37.11 -31.58
C TRP A 86 0.63 37.54 -32.04
N GLY A 87 0.63 38.62 -32.82
CA GLY A 87 -0.54 39.21 -33.45
C GLY A 87 -0.10 40.29 -34.42
N ALA A 88 0.23 39.89 -35.65
CA ALA A 88 0.18 40.65 -36.88
C ALA A 88 0.08 39.67 -38.06
#